data_AF-A0A4S4L1U0-F1
#
_entry.id   AF-A0A4S4L1U0-F1
#
_cell.length_a   1.000
_cell.length_b   1.000
_cell.length_c   1.000
_cell.angle_alpha   90.00
_cell.angle_beta   90.00
_cell.angle_gamma   90.00
#
_symmetry.space_group_name_H-M   'P 1'
#
loop_
_entity.id
_entity.type
_entity.pdbx_description
1 polymer ?
#
loop_
_entity_poly.entity_id
_entity_poly.type
_entity_poly.pdbx_seq_one_letter_code
_entity_poly.pdbx_strand_id
1 'polypeptide(L)'
;MNGSQARQAREVVKRLQKFRSDYGELSGQFDRLKKEREEAQKSELFASATPSSAGAARQRFSNGPARSIAPPELISESPFRSSTPSRNAMSSLDHEGHALHEHTFIQNTETRLDEFLAQGQEVLNNLVDQRNMLKGTQRRLLDAANTLGLSRNVIGWVERRSTQDMYIFFGGAVFTFICFFFIWKYLG
;
A
#
# COMPACT_ATOMS: atom_id res chain seq x y z
N MET A 1 -0.10 42.96 -40.38
CA MET A 1 -0.65 42.12 -39.28
C MET A 1 0.29 40.97 -38.86
N ASN A 2 1.61 41.17 -38.72
CA ASN A 2 2.55 40.02 -38.52
C ASN A 2 3.43 40.06 -37.25
N GLY A 3 3.35 41.09 -36.41
CA GLY A 3 4.23 41.24 -35.24
C GLY A 3 3.77 40.55 -33.95
N SER A 4 2.45 40.45 -33.72
CA SER A 4 1.88 39.93 -32.46
C SER A 4 1.79 38.41 -32.44
N GLN A 5 1.41 37.77 -33.55
CA GLN A 5 1.38 36.30 -33.66
C GLN A 5 2.77 35.66 -33.51
N ALA A 6 3.82 36.30 -34.05
CA ALA A 6 5.19 35.83 -33.92
C ALA A 6 5.69 35.83 -32.46
N ARG A 7 5.21 36.76 -31.63
CA ARG A 7 5.53 36.80 -30.19
C ARG A 7 4.80 35.70 -29.41
N GLN A 8 3.52 35.46 -29.72
CA GLN A 8 2.74 34.39 -29.10
C GLN A 8 3.29 32.99 -29.46
N ALA A 9 3.66 32.76 -30.73
CA ALA A 9 4.26 31.50 -31.15
C ALA A 9 5.57 31.18 -30.41
N ARG A 10 6.41 32.20 -30.14
CA ARG A 10 7.64 32.05 -29.37
C ARG A 10 7.38 31.69 -27.90
N GLU A 11 6.33 32.22 -27.29
CA GLU A 11 5.96 31.83 -25.92
C GLU A 11 5.48 30.38 -25.83
N VAL A 12 4.65 29.94 -26.78
CA VAL A 12 4.15 28.56 -26.80
C VAL A 12 5.30 27.56 -26.92
N VAL A 13 6.27 27.84 -27.81
CA VAL A 13 7.47 27.00 -27.97
C VAL A 13 8.31 26.95 -26.69
N LYS A 14 8.50 28.08 -26.01
CA LYS A 14 9.21 28.12 -24.72
C LYS A 14 8.50 27.29 -23.64
N ARG A 15 7.17 27.35 -23.58
CA ARG A 15 6.38 26.57 -22.62
C ARG A 15 6.45 25.07 -22.90
N LEU A 16 6.43 24.66 -24.17
CA LEU A 16 6.59 23.24 -24.55
C LEU A 16 7.99 22.71 -24.24
N GLN A 17 9.03 23.51 -24.47
CA GLN A 17 10.40 23.14 -24.10
C GLN A 17 10.55 22.97 -22.59
N LYS A 18 9.98 23.89 -21.81
CA LYS A 18 9.95 23.78 -20.34
C LYS A 18 9.21 22.53 -19.87
N PHE A 19 8.03 22.25 -20.44
CA PHE A 19 7.30 21.03 -20.09
C PHE A 19 8.10 19.75 -20.39
N ARG A 20 8.84 19.73 -21.50
CA ARG A 20 9.67 18.58 -21.87
C ARG A 20 10.88 18.41 -20.95
N SER A 21 11.52 19.51 -20.53
CA SER A 21 12.61 19.46 -19.54
C SER A 21 12.09 18.99 -18.18
N ASP A 22 10.96 19.55 -17.73
CA ASP A 22 10.38 19.24 -16.43
C ASP A 22 9.95 17.76 -16.36
N TYR A 23 9.45 17.19 -17.46
CA TYR A 23 9.14 15.76 -17.55
C TYR A 23 10.39 14.86 -17.49
N GLY A 24 11.46 15.27 -18.16
CA GLY A 24 12.75 14.58 -18.09
C GLY A 24 13.34 14.57 -16.68
N GLU A 25 13.18 15.68 -15.94
CA GLU A 25 13.63 15.78 -14.57
C GLU A 25 12.77 14.95 -13.60
N LEU A 26 11.44 14.98 -13.75
CA LEU A 26 10.53 14.17 -12.92
C LEU A 26 10.73 12.67 -13.13
N SER A 27 10.89 12.22 -14.38
CA SER A 27 11.16 10.81 -14.68
C SER A 27 12.50 10.36 -14.06
N GLY A 28 13.53 11.21 -14.13
CA GLY A 28 14.81 10.93 -13.48
C GLY A 28 14.72 10.86 -11.95
N GLN A 29 13.93 11.73 -11.32
CA GLN A 29 13.67 11.64 -9.87
C GLN A 29 12.89 10.38 -9.51
N PHE A 30 11.91 9.99 -10.33
CA PHE A 30 11.12 8.78 -10.11
C PHE A 30 11.98 7.51 -10.21
N ASP A 31 12.85 7.41 -11.21
CA ASP A 31 13.75 6.26 -11.35
C ASP A 31 14.74 6.16 -10.19
N ARG A 32 15.25 7.31 -9.71
CA ARG A 32 16.08 7.35 -8.49
C ARG A 32 15.32 6.88 -7.26
N LEU A 33 14.10 7.40 -7.05
CA LEU A 33 13.27 7.04 -5.90
C LEU A 33 12.85 5.56 -5.95
N LYS A 34 12.57 5.05 -7.15
CA LYS A 34 12.23 3.65 -7.37
C LYS A 34 13.42 2.74 -7.04
N LYS A 35 14.63 3.12 -7.48
CA LYS A 35 15.85 2.37 -7.17
C LYS A 35 16.17 2.38 -5.67
N GLU A 36 16.03 3.53 -5.01
CA GLU A 36 16.20 3.65 -3.56
C GLU A 36 15.18 2.81 -2.79
N ARG A 37 13.92 2.78 -3.23
CA ARG A 37 12.88 1.91 -2.65
C ARG A 37 13.13 0.43 -2.88
N GLU A 38 13.64 0.05 -4.05
CA GLU A 38 13.98 -1.34 -4.37
C GLU A 38 15.19 -1.80 -3.56
N GLU A 39 16.19 -0.94 -3.37
CA GLU A 39 17.34 -1.19 -2.51
C GLU A 39 16.93 -1.28 -1.03
N ALA A 40 16.05 -0.39 -0.57
CA ALA A 40 15.47 -0.45 0.78
C ALA A 40 14.64 -1.72 0.99
N GLN A 41 13.76 -2.07 0.05
CA GLN A 41 12.98 -3.31 0.11
C GLN A 41 13.87 -4.54 0.07
N LYS A 42 14.90 -4.56 -0.77
CA LYS A 42 15.87 -5.66 -0.80
C LYS A 42 16.62 -5.73 0.54
N SER A 43 17.01 -4.60 1.12
CA SER A 43 17.64 -4.57 2.45
C SER A 43 16.70 -5.08 3.55
N GLU A 44 15.41 -4.76 3.50
CA GLU A 44 14.39 -5.29 4.42
C GLU A 44 14.10 -6.77 4.18
N LEU A 45 14.13 -7.23 2.93
CA LEU A 45 13.94 -8.64 2.59
C LEU A 45 15.14 -9.48 3.05
N PHE A 46 16.36 -8.95 2.91
CA PHE A 46 17.57 -9.57 3.47
C PHE A 46 17.60 -9.48 5.01
N ALA A 47 17.11 -8.39 5.61
CA ALA A 47 16.95 -8.27 7.07
C ALA A 47 15.81 -9.15 7.63
N SER A 48 14.80 -9.48 6.82
CA SER A 48 13.76 -10.46 7.18
C SER A 48 14.13 -11.91 6.82
N ALA A 49 15.16 -12.10 5.98
CA ALA A 49 15.80 -13.40 5.71
C ALA A 49 16.76 -13.81 6.84
N THR A 50 17.18 -12.87 7.70
CA THR A 50 17.49 -13.23 9.09
C THR A 50 16.18 -13.63 9.78
N PRO A 51 16.07 -14.85 10.36
CA PRO A 51 14.80 -15.45 10.74
C PRO A 51 14.18 -14.85 12.01
N SER A 52 13.90 -13.54 12.02
CA SER A 52 13.51 -12.84 13.25
C SER A 52 12.37 -11.83 13.15
N SER A 53 11.57 -11.73 12.09
CA SER A 53 10.41 -10.79 12.17
C SER A 53 9.13 -11.09 11.39
N ALA A 54 9.15 -11.72 10.20
CA ALA A 54 7.90 -11.91 9.44
C ALA A 54 7.37 -13.37 9.41
N GLY A 55 8.26 -14.36 9.38
CA GLY A 55 7.89 -15.79 9.43
C GLY A 55 7.81 -16.37 10.85
N ALA A 56 8.47 -15.72 11.82
CA ALA A 56 8.64 -16.25 13.16
C ALA A 56 7.32 -16.32 13.95
N ALA A 57 6.39 -15.36 13.79
CA ALA A 57 5.11 -15.41 14.50
C ALA A 57 4.21 -16.60 14.07
N ARG A 58 4.33 -17.05 12.81
CA ARG A 58 3.61 -18.23 12.31
C ARG A 58 4.36 -19.54 12.53
N GLN A 59 5.69 -19.52 12.58
CA GLN A 59 6.51 -20.74 12.77
C GLN A 59 6.85 -21.05 14.25
N ARG A 60 6.73 -20.08 15.16
CA ARG A 60 7.04 -20.29 16.60
C ARG A 60 5.96 -21.08 17.35
N PHE A 61 4.76 -21.20 16.77
CA PHE A 61 3.71 -22.10 17.25
C PHE A 61 3.74 -23.49 16.58
N SER A 62 4.63 -23.72 15.60
CA SER A 62 4.69 -25.00 14.86
C SER A 62 5.97 -25.82 15.08
N ASN A 63 6.98 -25.28 15.77
CA ASN A 63 8.29 -25.92 15.88
C ASN A 63 8.65 -26.23 17.34
N GLY A 64 7.97 -27.23 17.90
CA GLY A 64 8.51 -28.02 19.02
C GLY A 64 9.70 -28.87 18.53
N PRO A 65 10.66 -29.21 19.40
CA PRO A 65 11.88 -29.90 18.97
C PRO A 65 11.56 -31.34 18.56
N ALA A 66 11.86 -31.68 17.30
CA ALA A 66 11.78 -33.04 16.78
C ALA A 66 13.16 -33.58 16.42
N ARG A 67 13.68 -34.48 17.26
CA ARG A 67 14.42 -35.74 16.96
C ARG A 67 15.06 -36.27 18.26
N SER A 68 15.03 -37.55 18.61
CA SER A 68 15.00 -38.76 17.75
C SER A 68 14.71 -40.07 18.55
N ILE A 69 13.90 -40.95 17.92
CA ILE A 69 13.86 -42.44 17.95
C ILE A 69 13.25 -43.17 19.19
N ALA A 70 11.97 -43.57 19.11
CA ALA A 70 11.33 -44.75 19.78
C ALA A 70 9.85 -44.98 19.32
N PRO A 71 9.22 -46.17 19.54
CA PRO A 71 8.09 -46.75 18.74
C PRO A 71 6.68 -46.14 18.95
N PRO A 72 5.65 -46.59 18.20
CA PRO A 72 4.39 -45.86 18.00
C PRO A 72 3.38 -46.14 19.12
N GLU A 73 3.23 -45.22 20.06
CA GLU A 73 2.10 -45.18 20.99
C GLU A 73 1.83 -43.71 21.36
N LEU A 74 0.64 -43.24 20.96
CA LEU A 74 -0.10 -42.10 21.53
C LEU A 74 0.69 -40.80 21.76
N ILE A 75 0.96 -40.04 20.69
CA ILE A 75 1.42 -38.65 20.81
C ILE A 75 0.22 -37.78 21.21
N SER A 76 0.14 -37.47 22.51
CA SER A 76 -0.78 -36.51 23.10
C SER A 76 -0.14 -35.11 23.09
N GLU A 77 -0.66 -34.20 22.27
CA GLU A 77 -0.18 -32.82 22.00
C GLU A 77 -0.46 -31.79 23.13
N SER A 78 -0.57 -32.21 24.39
CA SER A 78 -0.91 -31.30 25.49
C SER A 78 0.31 -30.96 26.37
N PRO A 79 0.60 -29.66 26.60
CA PRO A 79 1.69 -29.20 27.47
C PRO A 79 1.44 -29.45 28.97
N PHE A 80 0.33 -30.09 29.34
CA PHE A 80 -0.09 -30.33 30.73
C PHE A 80 0.03 -31.79 31.20
N ARG A 81 0.59 -32.71 30.42
CA ARG A 81 0.86 -34.08 30.93
C ARG A 81 2.25 -34.18 31.55
N SER A 82 2.30 -34.26 32.88
CA SER A 82 3.43 -34.80 33.62
C SER A 82 3.60 -36.29 33.30
N SER A 83 4.85 -36.72 33.16
CA SER A 83 5.27 -38.08 32.83
C SER A 83 4.69 -39.11 33.81
N THR A 84 4.03 -40.14 33.27
CA THR A 84 3.50 -41.29 34.02
C THR A 84 4.61 -41.92 34.86
N PRO A 85 4.53 -41.92 36.20
CA PRO A 85 5.58 -42.50 37.02
C PRO A 85 5.43 -44.03 37.05
N SER A 86 6.51 -44.72 36.66
CA SER A 86 6.65 -46.14 36.90
C SER A 86 6.60 -46.40 38.40
N ARG A 87 5.61 -47.19 38.78
CA ARG A 87 5.20 -47.58 40.11
C ARG A 87 6.32 -48.34 40.82
N ASN A 88 6.89 -47.74 41.88
CA ASN A 88 7.61 -48.34 43.02
C ASN A 88 9.01 -47.76 43.25
N ALA A 89 9.12 -46.61 43.94
CA ALA A 89 10.25 -46.34 44.87
C ALA A 89 10.17 -45.01 45.66
N MET A 90 9.43 -43.97 45.24
CA MET A 90 9.79 -42.59 45.64
C MET A 90 8.69 -41.75 46.34
N SER A 91 7.63 -42.38 46.84
CA SER A 91 6.41 -41.70 47.34
C SER A 91 6.57 -40.68 48.49
N SER A 92 7.70 -40.62 49.20
CA SER A 92 7.92 -39.63 50.29
C SER A 92 8.86 -38.48 49.93
N LEU A 93 9.65 -38.58 48.86
CA LEU A 93 10.46 -37.46 48.34
C LEU A 93 9.77 -36.74 47.16
N ASP A 94 8.80 -37.38 46.53
CA ASP A 94 8.09 -36.83 45.37
C ASP A 94 7.16 -35.65 45.72
N HIS A 95 6.66 -35.57 46.96
CA HIS A 95 5.71 -34.53 47.37
C HIS A 95 6.38 -33.16 47.52
N GLU A 96 7.60 -33.12 48.07
CA GLU A 96 8.40 -31.90 48.20
C GLU A 96 8.98 -31.46 46.84
N GLY A 97 9.38 -32.43 46.00
CA GLY A 97 9.82 -32.18 44.63
C GLY A 97 8.72 -31.62 43.73
N HIS A 98 7.46 -32.06 43.89
CA HIS A 98 6.33 -31.53 43.14
C HIS A 98 6.01 -30.07 43.51
N ALA A 99 6.03 -29.72 44.80
CA ALA A 99 5.75 -28.35 45.23
C ALA A 99 6.79 -27.35 44.70
N LEU A 100 8.08 -27.73 44.70
CA LEU A 100 9.15 -26.91 44.13
C LEU A 100 9.05 -26.78 42.61
N HIS A 101 8.65 -27.85 41.94
CA HIS A 101 8.43 -27.84 40.49
C HIS A 101 7.23 -26.97 40.11
N GLU A 102 6.13 -27.02 40.87
CA GLU A 102 4.96 -26.17 40.67
C GLU A 102 5.29 -24.69 40.88
N HIS A 103 6.04 -24.36 41.94
CA HIS A 103 6.44 -22.98 42.20
C HIS A 103 7.36 -22.43 41.10
N THR A 104 8.30 -23.24 40.63
CA THR A 104 9.22 -22.89 39.53
C THR A 104 8.45 -22.78 38.20
N PHE A 105 7.46 -23.64 37.97
CA PHE A 105 6.60 -23.59 36.80
C PHE A 105 5.72 -22.33 36.80
N ILE A 106 5.14 -21.94 37.94
CA ILE A 106 4.34 -20.73 38.06
C ILE A 106 5.19 -19.48 37.80
N GLN A 107 6.37 -19.38 38.40
CA GLN A 107 7.28 -18.23 38.19
C GLN A 107 7.74 -18.11 36.73
N ASN A 108 8.12 -19.24 36.12
CA ASN A 108 8.49 -19.27 34.71
C ASN A 108 7.30 -18.95 33.79
N THR A 109 6.08 -19.33 34.19
CA THR A 109 4.86 -19.03 33.43
C THR A 109 4.50 -17.56 33.52
N GLU A 110 4.59 -16.95 34.71
CA GLU A 110 4.35 -15.51 34.90
C GLU A 110 5.30 -14.69 34.00
N THR A 111 6.60 -14.99 34.06
CA THR A 111 7.61 -14.28 33.25
C THR A 111 7.35 -14.42 31.75
N ARG A 112 6.92 -15.61 31.29
CA ARG A 112 6.59 -15.85 29.88
C ARG A 112 5.28 -15.19 29.45
N LEU A 113 4.29 -15.13 30.34
CA LEU A 113 3.03 -14.45 30.09
C LEU A 113 3.25 -12.94 29.93
N ASP A 114 4.08 -12.34 30.79
CA ASP A 114 4.44 -10.94 30.69
C ASP A 114 5.15 -10.61 29.37
N GLU A 115 6.08 -11.48 28.95
CA GLU A 115 6.76 -11.31 27.66
C GLU A 115 5.79 -11.45 26.47
N PHE A 116 4.84 -12.38 26.53
CA PHE A 116 3.78 -12.48 25.52
C PHE A 116 2.82 -11.29 25.53
N LEU A 117 2.53 -10.72 26.71
CA LEU A 117 1.68 -9.55 26.83
C LEU A 117 2.36 -8.32 26.24
N ALA A 118 3.65 -8.14 26.53
CA ALA A 118 4.48 -7.09 25.94
C ALA A 118 4.55 -7.23 24.41
N GLN A 119 4.81 -8.44 23.91
CA GLN A 119 4.80 -8.72 22.48
C GLN A 119 3.42 -8.49 21.85
N GLY A 120 2.35 -8.86 22.55
CA GLY A 120 0.97 -8.66 22.11
C GLY A 120 0.60 -7.18 21.99
N GLN A 121 1.05 -6.35 22.95
CA GLN A 121 0.88 -4.91 22.90
C GLN A 121 1.64 -4.26 21.73
N GLU A 122 2.87 -4.70 21.47
CA GLU A 122 3.67 -4.21 20.34
C GLU A 122 3.00 -4.53 19.00
N VAL A 123 2.51 -5.76 18.83
CA VAL A 123 1.78 -6.18 17.63
C VAL A 123 0.50 -5.36 17.46
N LEU A 124 -0.28 -5.16 18.54
CA LEU A 124 -1.51 -4.38 18.47
C LEU A 124 -1.24 -2.92 18.06
N ASN A 125 -0.19 -2.30 18.62
CA ASN A 125 0.23 -0.96 18.23
C ASN A 125 0.58 -0.89 16.74
N ASN A 126 1.33 -1.88 16.24
CA ASN A 126 1.68 -1.95 14.83
C ASN A 126 0.42 -2.07 13.92
N LEU A 127 -0.57 -2.86 14.33
CA LEU A 127 -1.84 -2.96 13.60
C LEU A 127 -2.63 -1.63 13.59
N VAL A 128 -2.60 -0.89 14.70
CA VAL A 128 -3.23 0.43 14.79
C VAL A 128 -2.54 1.42 13.84
N ASP A 129 -1.21 1.40 13.76
CA ASP A 129 -0.45 2.26 12.86
C ASP A 129 -0.70 1.90 11.39
N GLN A 130 -0.73 0.60 11.05
CA GLN A 130 -1.09 0.14 9.71
C GLN A 130 -2.51 0.60 9.32
N ARG A 131 -3.48 0.52 10.23
CA ARG A 131 -4.83 1.03 10.01
C ARG A 131 -4.84 2.53 9.72
N ASN A 132 -4.01 3.31 10.41
CA ASN A 132 -3.89 4.74 10.17
C ASN A 132 -3.27 5.03 8.79
N MET A 133 -2.27 4.27 8.36
CA MET A 133 -1.70 4.34 7.01
C MET A 133 -2.73 4.02 5.92
N LEU A 134 -3.50 2.95 6.10
CA LEU A 134 -4.57 2.55 5.17
C LEU A 134 -5.64 3.65 5.04
N LYS A 135 -6.06 4.25 6.16
CA LYS A 135 -6.96 5.41 6.14
C LYS A 135 -6.37 6.60 5.40
N GLY A 136 -5.08 6.88 5.58
CA GLY A 136 -4.38 7.96 4.87
C GLY A 136 -4.34 7.70 3.36
N THR A 137 -4.05 6.46 2.95
CA THR A 137 -4.03 6.05 1.55
C THR A 137 -5.42 6.13 0.92
N GLN A 138 -6.46 5.69 1.63
CA GLN A 138 -7.85 5.81 1.17
C GLN A 138 -8.24 7.27 0.93
N ARG A 139 -7.90 8.18 1.85
CA ARG A 139 -8.16 9.63 1.67
C ARG A 139 -7.46 10.15 0.42
N ARG A 140 -6.17 9.86 0.26
CA ARG A 140 -5.40 10.26 -0.93
C ARG A 140 -5.95 9.68 -2.23
N LEU A 141 -6.43 8.44 -2.20
CA LEU A 141 -7.06 7.80 -3.36
C LEU A 141 -8.40 8.46 -3.70
N LEU A 142 -9.21 8.79 -2.68
CA LEU A 142 -10.47 9.52 -2.87
C LEU A 142 -10.22 10.92 -3.46
N ASP A 143 -9.21 11.63 -2.95
CA ASP A 143 -8.80 12.93 -3.46
C ASP A 143 -8.34 12.82 -4.91
N ALA A 144 -7.47 11.85 -5.22
CA ALA A 144 -7.02 11.58 -6.58
C ALA A 144 -8.18 11.23 -7.52
N ALA A 145 -9.11 10.37 -7.08
CA ALA A 145 -10.31 10.01 -7.83
C ALA A 145 -11.21 11.23 -8.10
N ASN A 146 -11.38 12.11 -7.11
CA ASN A 146 -12.09 13.38 -7.30
C ASN A 146 -11.39 14.28 -8.32
N THR A 147 -10.06 14.39 -8.29
CA THR A 147 -9.31 15.20 -9.28
C THR A 147 -9.38 14.60 -10.68
N LEU A 148 -9.34 13.27 -10.82
CA LEU A 148 -9.46 12.56 -12.09
C LEU A 148 -10.89 12.67 -12.65
N GLY A 149 -11.91 12.61 -11.79
CA GLY A 149 -13.30 12.84 -12.16
C GLY A 149 -13.55 14.27 -12.66
N LEU A 150 -13.01 15.26 -11.95
CA LEU A 150 -13.04 16.67 -12.37
C LEU A 150 -12.25 16.87 -13.67
N SER A 151 -11.07 16.28 -13.81
CA SER A 151 -10.26 16.33 -15.02
C SER A 151 -11.01 15.76 -16.23
N ARG A 152 -11.71 14.63 -16.08
CA ARG A 152 -12.54 14.05 -17.15
C ARG A 152 -13.70 14.97 -17.56
N ASN A 153 -14.36 15.63 -16.61
CA ASN A 153 -15.39 16.63 -16.91
C ASN A 153 -14.81 17.87 -17.61
N VAL A 154 -13.64 18.35 -17.17
CA VAL A 154 -12.92 19.46 -17.80
C VAL A 154 -12.47 19.10 -19.23
N ILE A 155 -11.96 17.89 -19.45
CA ILE A 155 -11.61 17.37 -20.79
C ILE A 155 -12.83 17.44 -21.72
N GLY A 156 -13.99 16.96 -21.26
CA GLY A 156 -15.21 16.98 -22.06
C GLY A 156 -15.74 18.39 -22.30
N TRP A 157 -15.53 19.32 -21.35
CA TRP A 157 -15.88 20.72 -21.53
C TRP A 157 -15.00 21.41 -22.60
N VAL A 158 -13.72 21.08 -22.65
CA VAL A 158 -12.80 21.57 -23.70
C VAL A 158 -13.20 21.04 -25.08
N GLU A 159 -13.58 19.77 -25.19
CA GLU A 159 -14.03 19.19 -26.45
C GLU A 159 -15.32 19.85 -26.97
N ARG A 160 -16.31 20.06 -26.09
CA ARG A 160 -17.57 20.75 -26.43
C ARG A 160 -17.36 22.17 -26.95
N ARG A 161 -16.36 22.90 -26.45
CA ARG A 161 -16.01 24.24 -26.95
C ARG A 161 -15.65 24.20 -28.45
N SER A 162 -14.91 23.18 -28.88
CA SER A 162 -14.55 23.02 -30.30
C SER A 162 -15.77 22.72 -31.16
N THR A 163 -16.69 21.89 -30.65
CA THR A 163 -17.94 21.58 -31.37
C THR A 163 -18.84 22.82 -31.45
N GLN A 164 -18.93 23.60 -30.37
CA GLN A 164 -19.68 24.85 -30.34
C GLN A 164 -19.13 25.86 -31.34
N ASP A 165 -17.80 25.99 -31.45
CA ASP A 165 -17.15 26.86 -32.44
C ASP A 165 -17.50 26.45 -33.88
N MET A 166 -17.54 25.14 -34.15
CA MET A 166 -17.98 24.60 -35.44
C MET A 166 -19.43 24.96 -35.79
N TYR A 167 -20.33 24.94 -34.79
CA TYR A 167 -21.71 25.37 -35.00
C TYR A 167 -21.84 26.88 -35.28
N ILE A 168 -21.06 27.72 -34.59
CA ILE A 168 -21.04 29.16 -34.83
C ILE A 168 -20.56 29.46 -36.25
N PHE A 169 -19.52 28.76 -36.71
CA PHE A 169 -19.03 28.88 -38.08
C PHE A 169 -20.12 28.52 -39.11
N PHE A 170 -20.77 27.37 -38.94
CA PHE A 170 -21.81 26.92 -39.87
C PHE A 170 -23.03 27.87 -39.87
N GLY A 171 -23.41 28.38 -38.71
CA GLY A 171 -24.46 29.39 -38.59
C GLY A 171 -24.13 30.68 -39.35
N GLY A 172 -22.90 31.18 -39.23
CA GLY A 172 -22.43 32.34 -39.99
C GLY A 172 -22.38 32.10 -41.49
N ALA A 173 -21.96 30.91 -41.92
CA ALA A 173 -21.96 30.53 -43.33
C ALA A 173 -23.38 30.51 -43.91
N VAL A 174 -24.34 29.89 -43.23
CA VAL A 174 -25.74 29.86 -43.68
C VAL A 174 -26.34 31.27 -43.72
N PHE A 175 -26.10 32.08 -42.70
CA PHE A 175 -26.58 33.46 -42.64
C PHE A 175 -26.08 34.30 -43.83
N THR A 176 -24.78 34.22 -44.13
CA THR A 176 -24.19 34.93 -45.26
C THR A 176 -24.75 34.47 -46.60
N PHE A 177 -24.96 33.16 -46.79
CA PHE A 177 -25.65 32.63 -47.98
C PHE A 177 -27.08 33.17 -48.14
N ILE A 178 -27.84 33.25 -47.05
CA ILE A 178 -29.20 33.82 -47.07
C ILE A 178 -29.15 35.30 -47.48
N CYS A 179 -28.23 36.09 -46.92
CA CYS A 179 -28.07 37.49 -47.31
C CYS A 179 -27.76 37.64 -48.80
N PHE A 180 -26.86 36.83 -49.35
CA PHE A 180 -26.56 36.82 -50.79
C PHE A 180 -27.78 36.46 -51.64
N PHE A 181 -28.55 35.46 -51.23
CA PHE A 181 -29.79 35.07 -51.92
C PHE A 181 -30.81 36.21 -51.94
N PHE A 182 -30.99 36.90 -50.82
CA PHE A 182 -31.88 38.07 -50.75
C PHE A 182 -31.42 39.22 -51.64
N ILE A 183 -30.11 39.50 -51.68
CA ILE A 183 -29.55 40.53 -52.58
C ILE A 183 -29.80 40.15 -54.05
N TRP A 184 -29.56 38.89 -54.42
CA TRP A 184 -29.80 38.42 -55.79
C TRP A 184 -31.28 38.53 -56.18
N LYS A 185 -32.21 38.20 -55.27
CA LYS A 185 -33.65 38.30 -55.51
C LYS A 185 -34.20 39.74 -55.52
N TYR A 186 -33.57 40.66 -54.79
CA TYR A 186 -34.07 42.03 -54.64
C TYR A 186 -33.43 43.01 -55.63
N LEU A 187 -32.23 42.70 -56.11
CA LEU A 187 -31.48 43.51 -57.09
C LEU A 187 -31.43 42.90 -58.50
N GLY A 188 -31.89 41.65 -58.67
CA GLY A 188 -32.14 40.99 -59.95
C GLY A 188 -33.62 40.66 -60.10
#